data_AF-A0A537MY78-F1
#
_entry.id   AF-A0A537MY78-F1
#
_cell.length_a   1.000
_cell.length_b   1.000
_cell.length_c   1.000
_cell.angle_alpha   90.00
_cell.angle_beta   90.00
_cell.angle_gamma   90.00
#
_symmetry.space_group_name_H-M   'P 1'
#
loop_
_entity.id
_entity.type
_entity.pdbx_description
1 polymer ?
#
loop_
_entity_poly.entity_id
_entity_poly.type
_entity_poly.pdbx_seq_one_letter_code
_entity_poly.pdbx_strand_id
1 'polypeptide(L)' 'IDEALKSRKPDVMQFVGNEGAYGEQLGLAKDWAVRIIRHVGNYGEVYDRNVGVDSPLGIPRGLNHLWNAGGILYAPPIR' A
#
# COMPACT_ATOMS: atom_id res chain seq x y z
N ILE A 1 -4.19 4.09 8.28
CA ILE A 1 -4.25 5.14 7.22
C ILE A 1 -4.42 6.55 7.81
N ASP A 2 -5.23 6.72 8.86
CA ASP A 2 -5.45 8.06 9.46
C ASP A 2 -4.19 8.67 10.08
N GLU A 3 -3.26 7.85 10.59
CA GLU A 3 -1.93 8.31 11.00
C GLU A 3 -1.08 8.78 9.81
N ALA A 4 -1.13 8.06 8.70
CA ALA A 4 -0.39 8.42 7.49
C ALA A 4 -0.86 9.77 6.91
N LEU A 5 -2.16 10.06 7.01
CA LEU A 5 -2.73 11.36 6.63
C LEU A 5 -2.18 12.53 7.47
N LYS A 6 -1.65 12.26 8.66
CA LYS A 6 -1.03 13.25 9.56
C LYS A 6 0.51 13.25 9.48
N SER A 7 1.10 12.41 8.64
CA SER A 7 2.54 12.27 8.51
C SER A 7 3.19 13.54 7.95
N ARG A 8 4.42 13.82 8.39
CA ARG A 8 5.28 14.89 7.85
C ARG A 8 6.41 14.37 6.96
N LYS A 9 6.43 13.08 6.67
CA LYS A 9 7.43 12.48 5.76
C LYS A 9 7.02 12.78 4.31
N PRO A 10 7.86 13.39 3.47
CA PRO A 10 7.50 13.77 2.10
C PRO A 10 6.90 12.62 1.28
N ASP A 11 7.53 11.45 1.30
CA ASP A 11 7.04 10.27 0.57
C ASP A 11 5.63 9.85 1.00
N VAL A 12 5.31 9.98 2.30
CA VAL A 12 3.97 9.64 2.81
C VAL A 12 2.97 10.72 2.44
N MET A 13 3.36 12.00 2.50
CA MET A 13 2.49 13.12 2.11
C MET A 13 2.13 13.06 0.62
N GLN A 14 3.09 12.72 -0.24
CA GLN A 14 2.86 12.49 -1.66
C GLN A 14 1.95 11.28 -1.89
N PHE A 15 2.21 10.17 -1.19
CA PHE A 15 1.40 8.97 -1.30
C PHE A 15 -0.06 9.19 -0.90
N VAL A 16 -0.32 9.92 0.20
CA VAL A 16 -1.69 10.15 0.68
C VAL A 16 -2.40 11.30 -0.04
N GLY A 17 -1.76 11.97 -0.99
CA GLY A 17 -2.35 13.07 -1.75
C GLY A 17 -2.45 14.40 -0.99
N ASN A 18 -1.66 14.57 0.09
CA ASN A 18 -1.51 15.84 0.78
C ASN A 18 -0.61 16.80 -0.02
N GLU A 19 0.34 16.25 -0.78
CA GLU A 19 1.24 16.98 -1.68
C GLU A 19 1.37 16.25 -3.02
N GLY A 20 1.79 16.99 -4.06
CA GLY A 20 1.96 16.45 -5.41
C GLY A 20 0.66 16.25 -6.18
N ALA A 21 0.80 15.93 -7.47
CA ALA A 21 -0.30 15.75 -8.43
C ALA A 21 -0.24 14.41 -9.18
N TYR A 22 0.43 13.40 -8.59
CA TYR A 22 0.65 12.10 -9.25
C TYR A 22 -0.66 11.40 -9.62
N GLY A 23 -1.68 11.47 -8.74
CA GLY A 23 -3.01 10.93 -9.04
C GLY A 23 -3.63 11.52 -10.31
N GLU A 24 -3.47 12.83 -10.52
CA GLU A 24 -4.03 13.54 -11.68
C GLU A 24 -3.34 13.14 -12.98
N GLN A 25 -2.02 12.87 -12.94
CA GLN A 25 -1.27 12.31 -14.08
C GLN A 25 -1.76 10.92 -14.48
N LEU A 26 -2.34 10.16 -13.53
CA LEU A 26 -2.99 8.88 -13.78
C LEU A 26 -4.48 9.02 -14.17
N GLY A 27 -5.01 10.25 -14.26
CA GLY A 27 -6.43 10.49 -14.50
C GLY A 27 -7.34 10.18 -13.29
N LEU A 28 -6.76 10.15 -12.08
CA LEU A 28 -7.43 9.83 -10.83
C LEU A 28 -7.45 11.04 -9.88
N ALA A 29 -8.23 10.96 -8.81
CA ALA A 29 -8.17 11.93 -7.73
C ALA A 29 -6.82 11.85 -6.99
N LYS A 30 -6.33 12.98 -6.45
CA LYS A 30 -5.06 13.04 -5.71
C LYS A 30 -4.97 12.05 -4.54
N ASP A 31 -6.10 11.71 -3.92
CA ASP A 31 -6.22 10.81 -2.78
C ASP A 31 -6.46 9.34 -3.18
N TRP A 32 -6.23 8.97 -4.44
CA TRP A 32 -6.53 7.63 -5.00
C TRP A 32 -5.99 6.49 -4.12
N ALA A 33 -4.75 6.59 -3.65
CA ALA A 33 -4.12 5.56 -2.84
C ALA A 33 -4.78 5.42 -1.46
N VAL A 34 -5.19 6.54 -0.85
CA VAL A 34 -5.94 6.56 0.41
C VAL A 34 -7.28 5.85 0.22
N ARG A 35 -7.96 6.11 -0.90
CA ARG A 35 -9.23 5.45 -1.23
C ARG A 35 -9.03 3.96 -1.37
N ILE A 36 -8.00 3.48 -2.08
CA ILE A 36 -7.69 2.04 -2.20
C ILE A 36 -7.48 1.43 -0.81
N ILE A 37 -6.58 1.99 0.00
CA ILE A 37 -6.27 1.44 1.33
C ILE A 37 -7.51 1.43 2.23
N ARG A 38 -8.37 2.46 2.16
CA ARG A 38 -9.63 2.47 2.93
C ARG A 38 -10.60 1.37 2.51
N HIS A 39 -10.65 1.02 1.22
CA HIS A 39 -11.60 0.02 0.73
C HIS A 39 -11.11 -1.41 0.93
N VAL A 40 -9.83 -1.68 0.65
CA VAL A 40 -9.30 -3.06 0.64
C VAL A 40 -8.17 -3.29 1.62
N GLY A 41 -7.53 -2.25 2.15
CA GLY A 41 -6.31 -2.35 2.94
C GLY A 41 -5.05 -2.34 2.07
N ASN A 42 -3.90 -2.40 2.73
CA ASN A 42 -2.61 -2.56 2.08
C ASN A 42 -2.36 -4.03 1.69
N TYR A 43 -1.29 -4.27 0.92
CA TYR A 43 -0.93 -5.60 0.43
C TYR A 43 -0.81 -6.66 1.54
N GLY A 44 -0.26 -6.27 2.70
CA GLY A 44 -0.20 -7.09 3.90
C GLY A 44 -1.60 -7.58 4.28
N GLU A 45 -2.46 -6.64 4.61
CA GLU A 45 -3.83 -6.88 5.08
C GLU A 45 -4.68 -7.68 4.09
N VAL A 46 -4.51 -7.48 2.78
CA VAL A 46 -5.25 -8.21 1.75
C VAL A 46 -4.80 -9.66 1.67
N TYR A 47 -3.50 -9.92 1.66
CA TYR A 47 -3.01 -11.29 1.55
C TYR A 47 -3.29 -12.09 2.82
N ASP A 48 -3.04 -11.52 4.00
CA ASP A 48 -3.21 -12.24 5.27
C ASP A 48 -4.65 -12.72 5.46
N ARG A 49 -5.64 -11.88 5.12
CA ARG A 49 -7.07 -12.25 5.24
C ARG A 49 -7.56 -13.27 4.22
N ASN A 50 -6.95 -13.32 3.03
CA ASN A 50 -7.49 -14.10 1.90
C ASN A 50 -6.76 -15.42 1.69
N VAL A 51 -5.44 -15.43 1.82
CA VAL A 51 -4.59 -16.60 1.54
C VAL A 51 -3.54 -16.86 2.61
N GLY A 52 -3.23 -15.87 3.44
CA GLY A 52 -2.19 -15.94 4.44
C GLY A 52 -2.52 -16.86 5.62
N VAL A 53 -1.68 -16.79 6.64
CA VAL A 53 -1.78 -17.60 7.86
C VAL A 53 -3.08 -17.37 8.64
N ASP A 54 -3.70 -16.19 8.47
CA ASP A 54 -4.98 -15.84 9.10
C ASP A 54 -6.19 -16.30 8.26
N SER A 55 -5.96 -16.90 7.09
CA SER A 55 -6.99 -17.45 6.23
C SER A 55 -7.09 -18.98 6.36
N PRO A 56 -8.19 -19.60 5.91
CA PRO A 56 -8.31 -21.06 5.88
C PRO A 56 -7.24 -21.78 5.04
N LEU A 57 -6.58 -21.08 4.10
CA LEU A 57 -5.52 -21.64 3.28
C LEU A 57 -4.17 -21.73 4.01
N GLY A 58 -3.95 -20.86 5.00
CA GLY A 58 -2.76 -20.90 5.86
C GLY A 58 -1.42 -20.72 5.14
N ILE A 59 -1.37 -20.02 4.00
CA ILE A 59 -0.18 -19.96 3.15
C ILE A 59 0.81 -18.93 3.73
N PRO A 60 2.03 -19.33 4.13
CA PRO A 60 3.06 -18.37 4.53
C PRO A 60 3.52 -17.56 3.31
N ARG A 61 3.89 -16.30 3.55
CA ARG A 61 4.27 -15.33 2.51
C ARG A 61 5.36 -15.85 1.57
N GLY A 62 6.45 -16.40 2.10
CA GLY A 62 7.59 -16.85 1.30
C GLY A 62 8.05 -15.78 0.31
N LEU A 63 8.07 -16.10 -0.98
CA LEU A 63 8.44 -15.15 -2.05
C LEU A 63 7.56 -13.89 -2.10
N ASN A 64 6.32 -13.95 -1.59
CA ASN A 64 5.40 -12.83 -1.53
C ASN A 64 5.71 -11.81 -0.40
N HIS A 65 6.80 -11.99 0.34
CA HIS A 65 7.30 -10.92 1.21
C HIS A 65 7.75 -9.70 0.39
N LEU A 66 7.83 -8.55 1.08
CA LEU A 66 8.47 -7.37 0.52
C LEU A 66 9.94 -7.68 0.19
N TRP A 67 10.46 -7.01 -0.83
CA TRP A 67 11.84 -7.16 -1.29
C TRP A 67 12.89 -6.96 -0.17
N ASN A 68 12.61 -6.06 0.78
CA ASN A 68 13.47 -5.76 1.93
C ASN A 68 13.23 -6.69 3.13
N ALA A 69 12.32 -7.65 2.99
CA ALA A 69 11.96 -8.65 4.00
C ALA A 69 12.18 -10.08 3.47
N GLY A 70 13.07 -10.26 2.47
CA GLY A 70 13.45 -11.57 1.93
C GLY A 70 12.51 -12.13 0.85
N GLY A 71 11.54 -11.34 0.36
CA GLY A 71 10.71 -11.71 -0.79
C GLY A 71 11.10 -10.99 -2.07
N ILE A 72 10.20 -11.01 -3.05
CA ILE A 72 10.41 -10.41 -4.38
C ILE A 72 9.41 -9.29 -4.69
N LEU A 73 8.49 -8.97 -3.77
CA LEU A 73 7.52 -7.90 -4.01
C LEU A 73 8.17 -6.53 -3.83
N TYR A 74 8.35 -5.83 -4.95
CA TYR A 74 8.87 -4.48 -5.01
C TYR A 74 7.83 -3.55 -5.63
N ALA A 75 7.43 -2.52 -4.88
CA ALA A 75 6.60 -1.44 -5.43
C ALA A 75 7.51 -0.36 -6.02
N PRO A 76 7.36 0.00 -7.31
CA PRO A 76 8.06 1.14 -7.88
C PRO A 76 7.80 2.42 -7.06
N PRO A 77 8.80 3.30 -6.94
CA PRO A 77 8.63 4.54 -6.19
C PRO A 77 7.61 5.45 -6.89
N ILE A 78 6.69 6.02 -6.11
CA ILE A 78 5.74 7.02 -6.60
C ILE A 78 6.46 8.38 -6.55
N ARG A 79 6.87 8.86 -7.72
CA ARG A 79 7.60 10.11 -7.92
C ARG A 79 7.07 10.82 -9.16
#